data_AF-A0AAW2UXK1-F1
#
_entry.id   AF-A0AAW2UXK1-F1
#
_cell.length_a   1.000
_cell.length_b   1.000
_cell.length_c   1.000
_cell.angle_alpha   90.00
_cell.angle_beta   90.00
_cell.angle_gamma   90.00
#
_symmetry.space_group_name_H-M   'P 1'
#
loop_
_entity.id
_entity.type
_entity.pdbx_description
1 polymer ?
#
loop_
_entity_poly.entity_id
_entity_poly.type
_entity_poly.pdbx_seq_one_letter_code
_entity_poly.pdbx_strand_id
1 'polypeptide(L)' 'MELSLFAVRQKDNETLKEYLQRFNVAALEVPSATQEVKASAFFQGLLDGGFLQVPGQEAGLQV' A
#
# COMPACT_ATOMS: atom_id res chain seq x y z
N MET A 1 -4.30 12.96 -18.62
CA MET A 1 -4.74 11.96 -17.62
C MET A 1 -4.09 12.37 -16.32
N GLU A 2 -4.84 12.86 -15.33
CA GLU A 2 -4.25 13.21 -14.04
C GLU A 2 -3.90 11.93 -13.28
N LEU A 3 -2.64 11.81 -12.87
CA LEU A 3 -2.17 10.72 -12.02
C LEU A 3 -2.57 11.03 -10.58
N SER A 4 -3.44 10.20 -10.00
CA SER A 4 -3.79 10.26 -8.58
C SER A 4 -3.11 9.13 -7.82
N LEU A 5 -2.35 9.47 -6.77
CA LEU A 5 -1.70 8.47 -5.91
C LEU A 5 -2.72 7.54 -5.23
N PHE A 6 -3.95 8.00 -5.01
CA PHE A 6 -5.03 7.21 -4.42
C PHE A 6 -5.55 6.10 -5.35
N ALA A 7 -5.20 6.14 -6.64
CA ALA A 7 -5.50 5.07 -7.59
C ALA A 7 -4.47 3.93 -7.54
N VAL A 8 -3.33 4.13 -6.88
CA VAL A 8 -2.28 3.10 -6.76
C VAL A 8 -2.64 2.18 -5.60
N ARG A 9 -3.24 1.03 -5.90
CA ARG A 9 -3.57 -0.02 -4.92
C ARG A 9 -2.60 -1.20 -5.04
N GLN A 10 -2.30 -1.84 -3.92
CA GLN A 10 -1.62 -3.12 -3.84
C GLN A 10 -2.52 -4.19 -4.44
N LYS A 11 -1.96 -5.05 -5.29
CA LYS A 11 -2.70 -6.16 -5.92
C LYS A 11 -2.65 -7.41 -5.05
N ASP A 12 -3.66 -8.28 -5.14
CA ASP A 12 -3.79 -9.51 -4.33
C ASP A 12 -2.55 -10.44 -4.38
N ASN A 13 -1.83 -10.43 -5.50
CA ASN A 13 -0.63 -11.24 -5.73
C ASN A 13 0.67 -10.44 -5.65
N GLU A 14 0.63 -9.22 -5.13
CA GLU A 14 1.76 -8.30 -5.06
C GLU A 14 2.32 -8.22 -3.64
N THR A 15 3.62 -8.43 -3.50
CA THR A 15 4.31 -8.25 -2.22
C THR A 15 4.33 -6.76 -1.83
N LEU A 16 4.45 -6.47 -0.53
CA LEU A 16 4.57 -5.10 -0.04
C LEU A 16 5.75 -4.34 -0.69
N LYS A 17 6.85 -5.04 -0.98
CA LYS A 17 8.03 -4.47 -1.63
C LYS A 17 7.73 -4.04 -3.08
N GLU A 18 7.07 -4.89 -3.86
CA GLU A 18 6.68 -4.58 -5.23
C GLU A 18 5.68 -3.42 -5.27
N TYR A 19 4.70 -3.42 -4.36
CA TYR A 19 3.77 -2.32 -4.20
C TYR A 19 4.47 -1.00 -3.89
N LEU A 20 5.38 -1.00 -2.90
CA LEU A 20 6.17 0.18 -2.54
C LEU A 20 6.98 0.72 -3.72
N GLN A 21 7.59 -0.16 -4.53
CA GLN A 21 8.33 0.24 -5.72
C GLN A 21 7.42 0.95 -6.73
N ARG A 22 6.25 0.39 -7.05
CA ARG A 22 5.29 1.04 -7.97
C ARG A 22 4.74 2.35 -7.41
N PHE A 23 4.43 2.37 -6.11
CA PHE A 23 3.94 3.57 -5.45
C PHE A 23 4.98 4.72 -5.54
N ASN A 24 6.26 4.41 -5.28
CA ASN A 24 7.33 5.40 -5.38
C ASN A 24 7.49 5.96 -6.80
N VAL A 25 7.37 5.11 -7.83
CA VAL A 25 7.39 5.58 -9.22
C VAL A 25 6.23 6.54 -9.49
N ALA A 26 5.01 6.20 -9.07
CA ALA A 26 3.86 7.08 -9.22
C ALA A 26 4.01 8.40 -8.42
N ALA A 27 4.63 8.36 -7.25
CA ALA A 27 4.86 9.52 -6.39
C ALA A 27 5.86 10.54 -6.97
N LEU A 28 6.73 10.12 -7.89
CA LEU A 28 7.62 11.03 -8.62
C LEU A 28 6.87 11.88 -9.66
N GLU A 29 5.80 11.33 -10.24
CA GLU A 29 4.95 12.00 -11.22
C GLU A 29 3.98 13.03 -10.60
N VAL A 30 3.87 13.04 -9.26
CA VAL A 30 3.02 13.98 -8.51
C VAL A 30 3.87 14.82 -7.55
N PRO A 31 4.68 15.77 -8.06
CA PRO A 31 5.63 16.54 -7.26
C PRO A 31 4.95 17.51 -6.28
N SER A 32 3.69 17.87 -6.52
CA SER A 32 2.90 18.76 -5.65
C SER A 32 2.34 18.06 -4.40
N ALA A 33 2.35 16.73 -4.34
CA ALA A 33 1.86 15.99 -3.19
C ALA A 33 2.82 16.12 -2.00
N THR A 34 2.29 16.54 -0.85
CA THR A 34 3.05 16.57 0.41
C THR A 34 3.37 15.16 0.90
N GLN A 35 4.30 15.04 1.86
CA GLN A 35 4.64 13.74 2.43
C GLN A 35 3.45 13.10 3.16
N GLU A 36 2.61 13.91 3.82
CA GLU A 36 1.40 13.43 4.49
C GLU A 36 0.38 12.88 3.48
N VAL A 37 0.21 13.54 2.33
CA VAL A 37 -0.66 13.06 1.25
C VAL A 37 -0.12 11.75 0.66
N LYS A 38 1.19 11.67 0.43
CA LYS A 38 1.86 10.44 -0.06
C LYS A 38 1.68 9.29 0.93
N ALA A 39 1.90 9.53 2.22
CA ALA A 39 1.71 8.52 3.27
C ALA A 39 0.24 8.07 3.33
N SER A 40 -0.71 9.00 3.30
CA SER A 40 -2.14 8.68 3.34
C SER A 40 -2.56 7.83 2.14
N ALA A 41 -2.13 8.20 0.93
CA ALA A 41 -2.41 7.43 -0.27
C ALA A 41 -1.75 6.04 -0.24
N PHE A 42 -0.51 5.95 0.25
CA PHE A 42 0.20 4.68 0.41
C PHE A 42 -0.57 3.73 1.33
N PHE A 43 -0.93 4.19 2.54
CA PHE A 43 -1.65 3.37 3.52
C PHE A 43 -3.04 2.96 3.03
N GLN A 44 -3.78 3.88 2.38
CA GLN A 44 -5.08 3.55 1.80
C GLN A 44 -4.97 2.52 0.66
N GLY A 45 -3.84 2.47 -0.03
CA GLY A 45 -3.64 1.54 -1.12
C GLY A 45 -3.19 0.14 -0.70
N LEU A 46 -2.83 -0.10 0.56
CA LEU A 46 -2.46 -1.42 1.05
C LEU A 46 -3.64 -2.39 1.05
N LEU A 47 -3.36 -3.68 0.89
CA LEU A 47 -4.33 -4.74 1.18
C LEU A 47 -4.56 -4.86 2.69
N ASP A 48 -5.79 -5.19 3.07
CA ASP A 48 -6.14 -5.50 4.45
C ASP A 48 -5.26 -6.67 4.96
N GLY A 49 -4.63 -6.46 6.11
CA GLY A 49 -3.68 -7.43 6.69
C GLY A 49 -2.26 -7.41 6.13
N GLY A 50 -1.99 -6.70 5.03
CA GLY A 50 -0.66 -6.67 4.40
C GLY A 50 0.46 -6.05 5.25
N PHE A 51 0.10 -5.23 6.24
CA PHE A 51 1.04 -4.65 7.22
C PHE A 51 1.10 -5.44 8.53
N LEU A 52 0.08 -6.26 8.82
CA LEU A 52 -0.14 -6.95 10.11
C LEU A 52 0.00 -8.47 10.02
N GLN A 53 0.31 -9.04 8.85
CA GLN A 53 0.74 -10.43 8.73
C GLN A 53 2.15 -10.60 9.31
N VAL A 54 2.23 -10.57 10.63
CA VAL A 54 3.30 -11.25 11.36
C VAL A 54 3.14 -12.75 11.11
N PRO A 55 4.13 -13.45 10.53
CA PRO A 55 4.09 -14.90 10.43
C PRO A 55 4.06 -15.47 11.86
N GLY A 56 2.97 -16.14 12.24
CA GLY A 56 2.84 -16.77 13.56
C GLY A 56 1.55 -16.47 14.34
N GLN A 57 0.58 -15.73 13.80
CA GLN A 57 -0.79 -15.73 14.33
C GLN A 57 -1.68 -16.67 13.50
N GLU A 58 -1.31 -17.95 13.47
CA GLU A 58 -2.23 -19.00 13.07
C GLU A 58 -3.12 -19.36 14.27
N ALA A 59 -4.42 -19.26 14.05
CA ALA A 59 -5.48 -20.08 14.64
C ALA A 59 -5.35 -20.47 16.14
N GLY A 60 -6.04 -19.72 16.99
CA GLY A 60 -6.60 -20.22 18.26
C GLY A 60 -7.77 -19.30 18.63
N LEU A 61 -9.01 -19.74 18.81
CA LEU A 61 -9.57 -21.06 19.08
C LEU A 61 -10.99 -21.07 18.49
N GLN A 62 -11.38 -22.12 17.77
CA GLN A 62 -12.79 -22.53 17.73
C GLN A 62 -13.01 -23.40 18.96
N VAL A 63 -13.78 -22.91 19.95
CA VAL A 63 -14.91 -23.55 20.65
C VAL A 63 -15.43 -22.62 21.74
#